data_AF-A0AA36N2M8-F1
#
_entry.id   AF-A0AA36N2M8-F1
#
_cell.length_a   1.000
_cell.length_b   1.000
_cell.length_c   1.000
_cell.angle_alpha   90.00
_cell.angle_beta   90.00
_cell.angle_gamma   90.00
#
_symmetry.space_group_name_H-M   'P 1'
#
loop_
_entity.id
_entity.type
_entity.pdbx_description
1 polymer ?
#
loop_
_entity_poly.entity_id
_entity_poly.type
_entity_poly.pdbx_seq_one_letter_code
_entity_poly.pdbx_strand_id
1 'polypeptide(L)'
;WPQVQLFTIAPHKMISPNRPGCKDSRNAQVTSRRLWRGGVALRASQQQDGDPEDWLAKSREEVEGFKKAQVSSWAEAVLIDGGLEADDELIQQTVALQQQGVTGKSLLKLTLEELMAAPYNIPGGPAKLLAEKIRLLQEPEGASRLQRYLAPKYVVREKDIDGEKLLVCDFKDSAKFAIVSSELMQNLTAWVEDCVSSRRICAINGMVKTGKSTVLTRLLPQIILTKIPNAEICVLDFATFLNAGAEPGAMEERLLKRVAAWATSAGFHVGPGDMLHLDELMDNLDKSGRTVFFLIDEVQRFFQVQEGTIPTWDILKGFLRVSKEDSNLHFAITGSGMVLAWQNFVRMTPNGFTFPGVCRRFFPWQNPVQELDYARQEFLAAAANEAEREELSDLLGEIPSVPLMAYTAAVWKDEPSKNDAQKRVSMKLRNEFVTEMTPLLADPSWSNPPRLRCVRDLANGQATSDPAVFFDETVYDCFLKAYIDEKNGNFSFVNNPWTACVARCIDARGALLNQSNFPVLQWYQNEQRLQQLARVGEFVQARCGVGVLRQREGRIAN
;
A
#
# COMPACT_ATOMS: atom_id res chain seq x y z
N TRP A 1 15.24 4.70 -47.46
CA TRP A 1 16.28 5.57 -48.03
C TRP A 1 15.54 6.73 -48.67
N PRO A 2 15.75 7.98 -48.22
CA PRO A 2 17.06 8.60 -48.07
C PRO A 2 17.51 8.87 -46.63
N GLN A 3 18.80 9.16 -46.52
CA GLN A 3 19.62 9.35 -45.31
C GLN A 3 19.37 10.72 -44.66
N VAL A 4 19.40 10.76 -43.31
CA VAL A 4 19.68 12.00 -42.56
C VAL A 4 20.65 11.68 -41.42
N GLN A 5 21.61 12.58 -41.27
CA GLN A 5 22.90 12.47 -40.59
C GLN A 5 22.82 12.52 -39.06
N LEU A 6 23.65 11.69 -38.42
CA LEU A 6 23.97 11.72 -36.98
C LEU A 6 24.96 12.84 -36.67
N PHE A 7 24.61 13.76 -35.76
CA PHE A 7 25.56 14.69 -35.15
C PHE A 7 26.02 14.14 -33.79
N THR A 8 27.32 13.91 -33.69
CA THR A 8 28.05 13.54 -32.48
C THR A 8 28.54 14.83 -31.80
N ILE A 9 28.26 15.00 -30.49
CA ILE A 9 28.85 16.08 -29.69
C ILE A 9 29.86 15.45 -28.72
N ALA A 10 31.11 15.85 -28.86
CA ALA A 10 32.22 15.50 -27.97
C ALA A 10 32.32 16.51 -26.79
N PRO A 11 32.83 16.10 -25.61
CA PRO A 11 32.89 16.95 -24.42
C PRO A 11 34.15 17.81 -24.37
N HIS A 12 33.98 19.09 -24.02
CA HIS A 12 35.07 20.03 -23.78
C HIS A 12 35.67 19.88 -22.37
N LYS A 13 36.99 19.68 -22.31
CA LYS A 13 37.87 19.93 -21.15
C LYS A 13 38.10 21.44 -20.98
N MET A 14 38.20 21.90 -19.73
CA MET A 14 39.08 23.01 -19.27
C MET A 14 39.17 22.92 -17.73
N ILE A 15 40.30 22.45 -17.15
CA ILE A 15 41.50 23.19 -16.69
C ILE A 15 41.26 24.02 -15.40
N SER A 16 41.95 23.58 -14.34
CA SER A 16 42.19 24.25 -13.04
C SER A 16 43.27 25.35 -13.16
N PRO A 17 43.33 26.33 -12.23
CA PRO A 17 44.58 26.45 -11.48
C PRO A 17 44.48 26.87 -10.00
N ASN A 18 45.35 26.25 -9.21
CA ASN A 18 46.22 26.75 -8.11
C ASN A 18 45.69 27.51 -6.86
N ARG A 19 46.12 26.95 -5.70
CA ARG A 19 46.27 27.57 -4.36
C ARG A 19 47.51 28.50 -4.28
N PRO A 20 47.64 29.34 -3.23
CA PRO A 20 48.35 28.97 -1.97
C PRO A 20 47.58 29.48 -0.71
N GLY A 21 47.77 29.11 0.56
CA GLY A 21 48.74 28.34 1.35
C GLY A 21 48.79 28.96 2.77
N CYS A 22 48.63 28.16 3.85
CA CYS A 22 49.05 28.43 5.26
C CYS A 22 48.64 27.18 6.11
N LYS A 23 49.50 26.30 6.66
CA LYS A 23 50.41 26.40 7.85
C LYS A 23 49.72 27.10 9.05
N ASP A 24 49.64 26.61 10.28
CA ASP A 24 50.18 25.50 11.10
C ASP A 24 49.05 25.16 12.12
N SER A 25 48.97 24.07 12.89
CA SER A 25 49.86 23.69 14.00
C SER A 25 49.39 22.38 14.65
N ARG A 26 50.35 21.48 14.92
CA ARG A 26 50.24 20.37 15.87
C ARG A 26 50.61 20.87 17.28
N ASN A 27 49.89 20.40 18.30
CA ASN A 27 50.41 19.84 19.56
C ASN A 27 49.44 20.06 20.73
N ALA A 28 48.98 18.96 21.34
CA ALA A 28 49.09 18.71 22.78
C ALA A 28 48.35 17.40 23.14
N GLN A 29 49.11 16.32 23.27
CA GLN A 29 48.76 15.21 24.16
C GLN A 29 49.18 15.57 25.60
N VAL A 30 48.70 14.76 26.55
CA VAL A 30 49.09 14.67 27.99
C VAL A 30 48.26 15.66 28.83
N THR A 31 47.33 15.28 29.71
CA THR A 31 47.40 14.30 30.81
C THR A 31 45.99 14.12 31.39
N SER A 32 45.53 12.88 31.59
CA SER A 32 44.65 12.47 32.71
C SER A 32 44.39 10.96 32.63
N ARG A 33 45.43 10.16 32.88
CA ARG A 33 45.32 8.76 33.31
C ARG A 33 45.44 8.73 34.83
N ARG A 34 44.35 8.45 35.55
CA ARG A 34 44.24 7.51 36.69
C ARG A 34 42.90 7.71 37.38
N LEU A 35 42.27 6.58 37.73
CA LEU A 35 40.88 6.39 38.20
C LEU A 35 39.95 6.42 36.97
N TRP A 36 39.55 5.30 36.36
CA TRP A 36 38.93 4.12 36.96
C TRP A 36 39.40 2.85 36.24
N ARG A 37 40.24 2.06 36.90
CA ARG A 37 40.46 0.64 36.57
C ARG A 37 39.27 -0.13 37.13
N GLY A 38 38.33 -0.50 36.27
CA GLY A 38 37.17 -1.33 36.66
C GLY A 38 36.36 -1.88 35.48
N GLY A 39 36.31 -1.21 34.32
CA GLY A 39 35.41 -1.58 33.23
C GLY A 39 36.03 -2.23 31.99
N VAL A 40 37.35 -2.43 31.91
CA VAL A 40 38.03 -2.76 30.64
C VAL A 40 38.50 -4.23 30.55
N ALA A 41 38.18 -5.07 31.55
CA ALA A 41 38.60 -6.48 31.56
C ALA A 41 37.63 -7.47 30.87
N LEU A 42 36.56 -6.99 30.21
CA LEU A 42 35.57 -7.86 29.53
C LEU A 42 35.56 -7.74 28.01
N ARG A 43 36.42 -6.91 27.40
CA ARG A 43 36.52 -6.75 25.93
C ARG A 43 37.66 -7.53 25.27
N ALA A 44 38.33 -8.41 26.00
CA ALA A 44 39.48 -9.17 25.47
C ALA A 44 39.31 -10.68 25.69
N SER A 45 38.17 -11.24 25.29
CA SER A 45 38.03 -12.67 25.00
C SER A 45 36.62 -12.99 24.48
N GLN A 46 36.34 -12.73 23.20
CA GLN A 46 35.45 -13.53 22.34
C GLN A 46 35.36 -12.86 20.98
N GLN A 47 36.21 -13.32 20.07
CA GLN A 47 36.20 -12.99 18.67
C GLN A 47 35.42 -14.12 17.97
N GLN A 48 34.17 -13.83 17.63
CA GLN A 48 33.37 -14.54 16.63
C GLN A 48 32.45 -13.49 16.01
N ASP A 49 33.05 -12.61 15.20
CA ASP A 49 32.34 -11.66 14.34
C ASP A 49 31.72 -12.47 13.19
N GLY A 50 30.54 -13.04 13.43
CA GLY A 50 29.62 -13.45 12.38
C GLY A 50 28.70 -12.28 12.06
N ASP A 51 28.36 -12.11 10.78
CA ASP A 51 27.34 -11.15 10.32
C ASP A 51 26.03 -11.37 11.13
N PRO A 52 25.35 -10.32 11.64
CA PRO A 52 24.03 -10.45 12.28
C PRO A 52 23.03 -11.31 11.49
N GLU A 53 23.09 -11.29 10.16
CA GLU A 53 22.25 -12.14 9.30
C GLU A 53 22.57 -13.64 9.44
N ASP A 54 23.83 -14.01 9.70
CA ASP A 54 24.24 -15.40 9.93
C ASP A 54 23.75 -15.95 11.27
N TRP A 55 23.53 -15.07 12.27
CA TRP A 55 22.94 -15.47 13.55
C TRP A 55 21.44 -15.74 13.45
N LEU A 56 20.72 -15.00 12.61
CA LEU A 56 19.27 -15.13 12.45
C LEU A 56 18.86 -16.39 11.67
N ALA A 57 19.77 -16.92 10.84
CA ALA A 57 19.55 -18.09 10.00
C ALA A 57 19.79 -19.45 10.70
N LYS A 58 20.20 -19.44 11.98
CA LYS A 58 20.60 -20.66 12.70
C LYS A 58 19.42 -21.56 13.00
N SER A 59 19.55 -22.84 12.67
CA SER A 59 18.53 -23.87 12.91
C SER A 59 18.33 -24.15 14.40
N ARG A 60 17.27 -24.87 14.76
CA ARG A 60 17.03 -25.28 16.15
C ARG A 60 18.20 -26.08 16.72
N GLU A 61 18.74 -27.02 15.95
CA GLU A 61 19.84 -27.90 16.34
C GLU A 61 21.13 -27.11 16.54
N GLU A 62 21.37 -26.10 15.69
CA GLU A 62 22.51 -25.19 15.81
C GLU A 62 22.37 -24.33 17.07
N VAL A 63 21.19 -23.75 17.29
CA VAL A 63 20.89 -22.95 18.49
C VAL A 63 20.96 -23.81 19.75
N GLU A 64 20.52 -25.07 19.73
CA GLU A 64 20.63 -25.98 20.88
C GLU A 64 22.11 -26.21 21.27
N GLY A 65 23.01 -26.20 20.29
CA GLY A 65 24.46 -26.32 20.47
C GLY A 65 25.17 -25.07 21.00
N PHE A 66 24.47 -23.93 21.15
CA PHE A 66 25.10 -22.67 21.54
C PHE A 66 25.63 -22.68 22.97
N LYS A 67 26.86 -22.17 23.09
CA LYS A 67 27.47 -21.79 24.36
C LYS A 67 26.94 -20.43 24.83
N LYS A 68 27.16 -20.11 26.11
CA LYS A 68 26.67 -18.88 26.77
C LYS A 68 26.91 -17.59 25.96
N ALA A 69 28.09 -17.45 25.37
CA ALA A 69 28.45 -16.29 24.56
C ALA A 69 27.66 -16.17 23.25
N GLN A 70 27.41 -17.32 22.62
CA GLN A 70 26.67 -17.42 21.36
C GLN A 70 25.19 -17.15 21.59
N VAL A 71 24.64 -17.53 22.74
CA VAL A 71 23.28 -17.16 23.16
C VAL A 71 23.10 -15.64 23.23
N SER A 72 24.07 -14.92 23.80
CA SER A 72 24.00 -13.45 23.86
C SER A 72 24.10 -12.81 22.49
N SER A 73 25.00 -13.29 21.63
CA SER A 73 25.16 -12.76 20.26
C SER A 73 23.92 -13.02 19.41
N TRP A 74 23.32 -14.20 19.56
CA TRP A 74 22.05 -14.55 18.91
C TRP A 74 20.89 -13.71 19.42
N ALA A 75 20.76 -13.53 20.74
CA ALA A 75 19.72 -12.71 21.33
C ALA A 75 19.83 -11.24 20.88
N GLU A 76 21.05 -10.71 20.78
CA GLU A 76 21.32 -9.38 20.26
C GLU A 76 20.84 -9.24 18.80
N ALA A 77 21.22 -10.19 17.93
CA ALA A 77 20.79 -10.19 16.53
C ALA A 77 19.25 -10.23 16.39
N VAL A 78 18.56 -11.05 17.20
CA VAL A 78 17.08 -11.14 17.22
C VAL A 78 16.42 -9.83 17.66
N LEU A 79 17.02 -9.14 18.64
CA LEU A 79 16.46 -7.88 19.12
C LEU A 79 16.69 -6.74 18.11
N ILE A 80 17.85 -6.71 17.43
CA ILE A 80 18.15 -5.75 16.36
C ILE A 80 17.19 -5.95 15.17
N ASP A 81 16.96 -7.20 14.74
CA ASP A 81 15.98 -7.54 13.69
C ASP A 81 14.55 -7.11 14.06
N GLY A 82 14.22 -7.15 15.36
CA GLY A 82 12.97 -6.66 15.91
C GLY A 82 12.83 -5.13 15.95
N GLY A 83 13.81 -4.38 15.43
CA GLY A 83 13.78 -2.92 15.33
C GLY A 83 14.28 -2.17 16.57
N LEU A 84 15.01 -2.84 17.47
CA LEU A 84 15.67 -2.18 18.61
C LEU A 84 17.07 -1.70 18.19
N GLU A 85 17.41 -0.45 18.53
CA GLU A 85 18.74 0.10 18.28
C GLU A 85 19.78 -0.55 19.22
N ALA A 86 20.99 -0.77 18.71
CA ALA A 86 22.10 -1.30 19.50
C ALA A 86 22.62 -0.24 20.47
N ASP A 87 22.06 -0.22 21.68
CA ASP A 87 22.44 0.71 22.75
C ASP A 87 22.84 -0.03 24.06
N ASP A 88 23.25 0.75 25.07
CA ASP A 88 23.67 0.23 26.37
C ASP A 88 22.54 -0.54 27.10
N GLU A 89 21.27 -0.30 26.75
CA GLU A 89 20.12 -0.99 27.34
C GLU A 89 19.92 -2.38 26.71
N LEU A 90 20.08 -2.49 25.39
CA LEU A 90 20.08 -3.76 24.66
C LEU A 90 21.20 -4.69 25.16
N ILE A 91 22.40 -4.13 25.35
CA ILE A 91 23.57 -4.85 25.86
C ILE A 91 23.30 -5.37 27.28
N GLN A 92 22.66 -4.58 28.14
CA GLN A 92 22.30 -5.04 29.50
C GLN A 92 21.31 -6.21 29.47
N GLN A 93 20.38 -6.22 28.52
CA GLN A 93 19.39 -7.28 28.37
C GLN A 93 20.00 -8.60 27.88
N THR A 94 20.91 -8.56 26.91
CA THR A 94 21.59 -9.77 26.39
C THR A 94 22.66 -10.31 27.35
N VAL A 95 23.27 -9.43 28.16
CA VAL A 95 24.18 -9.78 29.26
C VAL A 95 23.45 -10.51 30.39
N ALA A 96 22.17 -10.20 30.67
CA ALA A 96 21.41 -10.91 31.70
C ALA A 96 21.31 -12.42 31.44
N LEU A 97 21.09 -12.83 30.17
CA LEU A 97 21.08 -14.24 29.76
C LEU A 97 22.46 -14.90 29.95
N GLN A 98 23.54 -14.16 29.67
CA GLN A 98 24.91 -14.64 29.86
C GLN A 98 25.26 -14.84 31.34
N GLN A 99 24.92 -13.86 32.18
CA GLN A 99 25.20 -13.86 33.62
C GLN A 99 24.47 -15.00 34.35
N GLN A 100 23.25 -15.31 33.93
CA GLN A 100 22.48 -16.45 34.42
C GLN A 100 22.92 -17.79 33.80
N GLY A 101 23.90 -17.76 32.89
CA GLY A 101 24.52 -18.95 32.34
C GLY A 101 23.65 -19.73 31.37
N VAL A 102 22.72 -19.07 30.69
CA VAL A 102 21.81 -19.69 29.72
C VAL A 102 22.63 -20.27 28.56
N THR A 103 22.46 -21.56 28.30
CA THR A 103 22.98 -22.25 27.12
C THR A 103 21.88 -22.38 26.07
N GLY A 104 22.22 -22.71 24.83
CA GLY A 104 21.27 -22.92 23.74
C GLY A 104 20.11 -23.84 24.11
N LYS A 105 20.42 -24.98 24.74
CA LYS A 105 19.42 -25.93 25.25
C LYS A 105 18.48 -25.36 26.31
N SER A 106 18.95 -24.45 27.16
CA SER A 106 18.13 -23.79 28.18
C SER A 106 17.34 -22.62 27.58
N LEU A 107 17.94 -21.89 26.64
CA LEU A 107 17.30 -20.81 25.88
C LEU A 107 16.04 -21.33 25.18
N LEU A 108 16.16 -22.47 24.49
CA LEU A 108 15.05 -23.16 23.83
C LEU A 108 14.00 -23.74 24.79
N LYS A 109 13.98 -23.37 26.06
CA LYS A 109 12.90 -23.71 27.00
C LYS A 109 12.25 -22.50 27.64
N LEU A 110 12.84 -21.32 27.46
CA LEU A 110 12.37 -20.09 28.10
C LEU A 110 11.05 -19.64 27.50
N THR A 111 10.06 -19.40 28.36
CA THR A 111 8.80 -18.76 27.97
C THR A 111 8.87 -17.24 28.13
N LEU A 112 7.87 -16.53 27.58
CA LEU A 112 7.72 -15.09 27.79
C LEU A 112 7.67 -14.73 29.29
N GLU A 113 6.90 -15.50 30.06
CA GLU A 113 6.75 -15.28 31.50
C GLU A 113 8.08 -15.46 32.24
N GLU A 114 8.88 -16.46 31.85
CA GLU A 114 10.18 -16.71 32.45
C GLU A 114 11.18 -15.61 32.11
N LEU A 115 11.24 -15.14 30.85
CA LEU A 115 12.11 -14.04 30.43
C LEU A 115 11.80 -12.74 31.18
N MET A 116 10.52 -12.47 31.46
CA MET A 116 10.09 -11.28 32.19
C MET A 116 10.27 -11.38 33.70
N ALA A 117 10.30 -12.60 34.25
CA ALA A 117 10.45 -12.84 35.68
C ALA A 117 11.93 -12.88 36.12
N ALA A 118 12.16 -12.85 37.43
CA ALA A 118 13.48 -13.15 37.99
C ALA A 118 13.85 -14.61 37.64
N PRO A 119 15.11 -14.89 37.24
CA PRO A 119 16.28 -14.03 37.40
C PRO A 119 16.62 -13.14 36.17
N TYR A 120 15.87 -13.22 35.07
CA TYR A 120 16.22 -12.56 33.80
C TYR A 120 15.73 -11.11 33.71
N ASN A 121 14.54 -10.81 34.23
CA ASN A 121 13.96 -9.45 34.31
C ASN A 121 14.00 -8.66 32.97
N ILE A 122 13.82 -9.34 31.84
CA ILE A 122 13.85 -8.71 30.52
C ILE A 122 12.54 -7.93 30.30
N PRO A 123 12.59 -6.65 29.87
CA PRO A 123 11.38 -5.86 29.62
C PRO A 123 10.44 -6.52 28.60
N GLY A 124 9.14 -6.27 28.74
CA GLY A 124 8.10 -7.00 28.00
C GLY A 124 8.13 -6.85 26.47
N GLY A 125 8.79 -5.83 25.91
CA GLY A 125 9.01 -5.72 24.46
C GLY A 125 10.08 -6.72 23.97
N PRO A 126 11.33 -6.57 24.42
CA PRO A 126 12.42 -7.50 24.14
C PRO A 126 12.10 -8.97 24.50
N ALA A 127 11.46 -9.21 25.65
CA ALA A 127 11.07 -10.55 26.07
C ALA A 127 10.08 -11.20 25.10
N LYS A 128 9.16 -10.44 24.50
CA LYS A 128 8.22 -10.94 23.48
C LYS A 128 8.92 -11.32 22.18
N LEU A 129 9.86 -10.50 21.72
CA LEU A 129 10.63 -10.78 20.50
C LEU A 129 11.45 -12.07 20.65
N LEU A 130 12.16 -12.22 21.78
CA LEU A 130 12.93 -13.42 22.09
C LEU A 130 12.02 -14.65 22.25
N ALA A 131 10.93 -14.55 23.00
CA ALA A 131 9.98 -15.65 23.19
C ALA A 131 9.37 -16.11 21.86
N GLU A 132 9.00 -15.18 20.98
CA GLU A 132 8.43 -15.54 19.67
C GLU A 132 9.46 -16.23 18.79
N LYS A 133 10.72 -15.77 18.76
CA LYS A 133 11.78 -16.44 18.00
C LYS A 133 12.11 -17.83 18.57
N ILE A 134 12.16 -17.99 19.89
CA ILE A 134 12.33 -19.30 20.54
C ILE A 134 11.16 -20.24 20.19
N ARG A 135 9.93 -19.73 20.24
CA ARG A 135 8.72 -20.47 19.86
C ARG A 135 8.80 -20.96 18.42
N LEU A 136 9.24 -20.10 17.48
CA LEU A 136 9.42 -20.45 16.07
C LEU A 136 10.49 -21.54 15.87
N LEU A 137 11.56 -21.54 16.67
CA LEU A 137 12.59 -22.60 16.63
C LEU A 137 12.12 -23.93 17.23
N GLN A 138 11.12 -23.92 18.11
CA GLN A 138 10.57 -25.13 18.72
C GLN A 138 9.50 -25.81 17.86
N GLU A 139 8.96 -25.11 16.87
CA GLU A 139 8.04 -25.71 15.91
C GLU A 139 8.79 -26.80 15.11
N PRO A 140 8.21 -28.01 14.93
CA PRO A 140 8.83 -29.04 14.11
C PRO A 140 9.27 -28.47 12.76
N GLU A 141 10.47 -28.80 12.26
CA GLU A 141 10.82 -28.51 10.86
C GLU A 141 9.78 -29.19 9.96
N GLY A 142 8.91 -28.41 9.34
CA GLY A 142 7.72 -28.88 8.61
C GLY A 142 6.36 -28.50 9.23
N ALA A 143 6.36 -27.89 10.42
CA ALA A 143 5.21 -27.27 11.06
C ALA A 143 5.36 -25.74 11.12
N SER A 144 5.98 -25.14 10.09
CA SER A 144 5.60 -23.77 9.71
C SER A 144 4.08 -23.78 9.65
N ARG A 145 3.43 -23.13 10.62
CA ARG A 145 2.02 -22.82 10.50
C ARG A 145 1.93 -22.03 9.21
N LEU A 146 1.53 -22.71 8.13
CA LEU A 146 1.04 -22.12 6.90
C LEU A 146 0.09 -21.02 7.34
N GLN A 147 0.55 -19.76 7.35
CA GLN A 147 -0.32 -18.64 7.58
C GLN A 147 -1.10 -18.47 6.28
N ARG A 148 -2.08 -19.35 6.09
CA ARG A 148 -3.06 -19.21 5.02
C ARG A 148 -3.68 -17.85 5.20
N TYR A 149 -3.72 -17.10 4.10
CA TYR A 149 -4.33 -15.78 4.09
C TYR A 149 -5.74 -15.86 4.67
N LEU A 150 -5.97 -15.13 5.77
CA LEU A 150 -7.28 -15.05 6.39
C LEU A 150 -8.08 -13.94 5.72
N ALA A 151 -8.93 -14.32 4.76
CA ALA A 151 -9.79 -13.36 4.09
C ALA A 151 -10.72 -12.65 5.11
N PRO A 152 -10.88 -11.32 4.98
CA PRO A 152 -11.91 -10.59 5.71
C PRO A 152 -13.28 -11.20 5.42
N LYS A 153 -13.95 -11.71 6.46
CA LYS A 153 -15.28 -12.30 6.31
C LYS A 153 -16.31 -11.19 6.19
N TYR A 154 -17.12 -11.24 5.14
CA TYR A 154 -18.34 -10.46 4.98
C TYR A 154 -19.57 -11.32 4.79
N VAL A 155 -20.72 -10.76 5.17
CA VAL A 155 -22.05 -11.29 4.88
C VAL A 155 -22.70 -10.38 3.85
N VAL A 156 -23.31 -10.98 2.83
CA VAL A 156 -24.08 -10.23 1.84
C VAL A 156 -25.51 -10.12 2.34
N ARG A 157 -26.02 -8.89 2.42
CA ARG A 157 -27.44 -8.59 2.63
C ARG A 157 -28.00 -7.95 1.37
N GLU A 158 -29.11 -8.48 0.86
CA GLU A 158 -29.89 -7.79 -0.17
C GLU A 158 -30.70 -6.67 0.49
N LYS A 159 -30.67 -5.48 -0.12
CA LYS A 159 -31.50 -4.35 0.24
C LYS A 159 -32.28 -3.90 -0.99
N ASP A 160 -33.59 -3.80 -0.83
CA ASP A 160 -34.47 -3.20 -1.84
C ASP A 160 -34.62 -1.71 -1.51
N ILE A 161 -34.17 -0.87 -2.43
CA ILE A 161 -34.28 0.59 -2.36
C ILE A 161 -34.96 1.05 -3.66
N ASP A 162 -36.19 1.55 -3.55
CA ASP A 162 -36.99 2.01 -4.69
C ASP A 162 -37.17 0.97 -5.82
N GLY A 163 -37.24 -0.32 -5.47
CA GLY A 163 -37.39 -1.42 -6.44
C GLY A 163 -36.07 -1.92 -7.03
N GLU A 164 -34.94 -1.32 -6.66
CA GLU A 164 -33.60 -1.76 -7.06
C GLU A 164 -32.96 -2.62 -5.96
N LYS A 165 -32.39 -3.76 -6.36
CA LYS A 165 -31.70 -4.68 -5.45
C LYS A 165 -30.23 -4.32 -5.31
N LEU A 166 -29.87 -3.81 -4.14
CA LEU A 166 -28.49 -3.51 -3.76
C LEU A 166 -27.88 -4.67 -2.95
N LEU A 167 -26.61 -4.97 -3.19
CA LEU A 167 -25.85 -5.92 -2.36
C LEU A 167 -24.99 -5.13 -1.37
N VAL A 168 -25.29 -5.31 -0.09
CA VAL A 168 -24.51 -4.73 1.01
C VAL A 168 -23.64 -5.82 1.62
N CYS A 169 -22.33 -5.67 1.52
CA CYS A 169 -21.34 -6.58 2.07
C CYS A 169 -20.86 -6.04 3.42
N ASP A 170 -21.32 -6.63 4.53
CA ASP A 170 -20.95 -6.22 5.88
C ASP A 170 -19.76 -7.00 6.40
N PHE A 171 -18.68 -6.32 6.76
CA PHE A 171 -17.48 -6.95 7.32
C PHE A 171 -17.63 -7.12 8.83
N LYS A 172 -17.08 -8.23 9.37
CA LYS A 172 -17.18 -8.54 10.81
C LYS A 172 -16.53 -7.51 11.75
N ASP A 173 -15.60 -6.69 11.26
CA ASP A 173 -15.06 -5.54 11.99
C ASP A 173 -16.05 -4.38 11.86
N SER A 174 -16.76 -4.11 12.95
CA SER A 174 -18.09 -3.48 13.08
C SER A 174 -18.24 -2.00 12.66
N ALA A 175 -17.58 -1.53 11.61
CA ALA A 175 -17.80 -0.20 11.04
C ALA A 175 -17.48 -0.11 9.54
N LYS A 176 -17.44 -1.25 8.85
CA LYS A 176 -17.07 -1.30 7.43
C LYS A 176 -18.11 -2.12 6.68
N PHE A 177 -18.70 -1.51 5.66
CA PHE A 177 -19.52 -2.18 4.66
C PHE A 177 -19.04 -1.76 3.27
N ALA A 178 -19.32 -2.58 2.27
CA ALA A 178 -19.17 -2.23 0.87
C ALA A 178 -20.53 -2.41 0.19
N ILE A 179 -21.02 -1.37 -0.46
CA ILE A 179 -22.16 -1.48 -1.37
C ILE A 179 -21.57 -1.87 -2.73
N VAL A 180 -22.08 -2.92 -3.35
CA VAL A 180 -21.62 -3.39 -4.66
C VAL A 180 -22.80 -3.79 -5.52
N SER A 181 -22.70 -3.51 -6.82
CA SER A 181 -23.71 -3.95 -7.78
C SER A 181 -23.69 -5.46 -7.95
N SER A 182 -24.86 -6.04 -8.22
CA SER A 182 -24.99 -7.47 -8.55
C SER A 182 -24.15 -7.85 -9.77
N GLU A 183 -24.11 -6.98 -10.77
CA GLU A 183 -23.31 -7.18 -11.98
C GLU A 183 -21.81 -7.28 -11.66
N LEU A 184 -21.25 -6.37 -10.84
CA LEU A 184 -19.84 -6.43 -10.46
C LEU A 184 -19.51 -7.72 -9.73
N MET A 185 -20.36 -8.14 -8.79
CA MET A 185 -20.16 -9.39 -8.04
C MET A 185 -20.21 -10.61 -8.95
N GLN A 186 -21.15 -10.67 -9.90
CA GLN A 186 -21.23 -11.75 -10.89
C GLN A 186 -19.97 -11.78 -11.78
N ASN A 187 -19.53 -10.61 -12.24
CA ASN A 187 -18.36 -10.44 -13.08
C ASN A 187 -17.06 -10.88 -12.39
N LEU A 188 -16.85 -10.49 -11.13
CA LEU A 188 -15.72 -10.94 -10.32
C LEU A 188 -15.76 -12.45 -10.08
N THR A 189 -16.94 -12.99 -9.78
CA THR A 189 -17.15 -14.42 -9.57
C THR A 189 -16.82 -15.22 -10.83
N ALA A 190 -17.32 -14.77 -11.99
CA ALA A 190 -17.05 -15.39 -13.28
C ALA A 190 -15.55 -15.41 -13.61
N TRP A 191 -14.79 -14.36 -13.27
CA TRP A 191 -13.34 -14.38 -13.47
C TRP A 191 -12.61 -15.35 -12.55
N VAL A 192 -13.04 -15.49 -11.30
CA VAL A 192 -12.47 -16.50 -10.40
C VAL A 192 -12.78 -17.91 -10.92
N GLU A 193 -13.97 -18.14 -11.48
CA GLU A 193 -14.34 -19.42 -12.10
C GLU A 193 -13.53 -19.68 -13.37
N ASP A 194 -13.33 -18.67 -14.23
CA ASP A 194 -12.48 -18.76 -15.41
C ASP A 194 -11.05 -19.17 -15.05
N CYS A 195 -10.53 -18.70 -13.89
CA CYS A 195 -9.18 -19.01 -13.39
C CYS A 195 -8.95 -20.51 -13.15
N VAL A 196 -10.00 -21.33 -13.03
CA VAL A 196 -9.86 -22.80 -12.92
C VAL A 196 -9.40 -23.43 -14.23
N SER A 197 -9.72 -22.82 -15.36
CA SER A 197 -9.52 -23.40 -16.70
C SER A 197 -8.60 -22.57 -17.61
N SER A 198 -8.40 -21.29 -17.30
CA SER A 198 -7.58 -20.39 -18.09
C SER A 198 -6.98 -19.30 -17.21
N ARG A 199 -5.75 -18.90 -17.49
CA ARG A 199 -5.18 -17.73 -16.83
C ARG A 199 -5.72 -16.45 -17.47
N ARG A 200 -6.26 -15.55 -16.64
CA ARG A 200 -6.54 -14.17 -17.02
C ARG A 200 -6.11 -13.18 -15.95
N ILE A 201 -5.50 -12.08 -16.35
CA ILE A 201 -5.21 -10.98 -15.44
C ILE A 201 -6.47 -10.14 -15.28
N CYS A 202 -6.91 -9.91 -14.05
CA CYS A 202 -8.00 -9.00 -13.73
C CYS A 202 -7.41 -7.61 -13.48
N ALA A 203 -7.88 -6.58 -14.20
CA ALA A 203 -7.59 -5.19 -13.85
C ALA A 203 -8.88 -4.52 -13.36
N ILE A 204 -8.86 -4.06 -12.10
CA ILE A 204 -9.95 -3.31 -11.50
C ILE A 204 -9.66 -1.83 -11.71
N ASN A 205 -10.30 -1.23 -12.72
CA ASN A 205 -9.98 0.10 -13.23
C ASN A 205 -10.93 1.17 -12.70
N GLY A 206 -10.42 2.39 -12.49
CA GLY A 206 -11.25 3.55 -12.15
C GLY A 206 -10.44 4.58 -11.37
N MET A 207 -11.07 5.71 -11.05
CA MET A 207 -10.39 6.81 -10.35
C MET A 207 -10.01 6.50 -8.91
N VAL A 208 -9.25 7.40 -8.30
CA VAL A 208 -9.08 7.44 -6.84
C VAL A 208 -10.43 7.42 -6.11
N LYS A 209 -10.47 6.74 -4.95
CA LYS A 209 -11.65 6.67 -4.07
C LYS A 209 -12.93 6.13 -4.74
N THR A 210 -12.79 5.23 -5.70
CA THR A 210 -13.92 4.46 -6.27
C THR A 210 -14.06 3.06 -5.66
N GLY A 211 -13.44 2.80 -4.49
CA GLY A 211 -13.59 1.53 -3.78
C GLY A 211 -12.79 0.34 -4.33
N LYS A 212 -11.96 0.55 -5.37
CA LYS A 212 -11.18 -0.52 -6.02
C LYS A 212 -10.31 -1.34 -5.06
N SER A 213 -9.60 -0.66 -4.16
CA SER A 213 -8.79 -1.31 -3.12
C SER A 213 -9.65 -2.15 -2.18
N THR A 214 -10.87 -1.73 -1.86
CA THR A 214 -11.83 -2.52 -1.08
C THR A 214 -12.27 -3.77 -1.85
N VAL A 215 -12.57 -3.63 -3.15
CA VAL A 215 -12.89 -4.77 -4.01
C VAL A 215 -11.73 -5.77 -4.01
N LEU A 216 -10.51 -5.30 -4.29
CA LEU A 216 -9.32 -6.13 -4.40
C LEU A 216 -8.94 -6.82 -3.08
N THR A 217 -8.92 -6.08 -1.96
CA THR A 217 -8.33 -6.56 -0.70
C THR A 217 -9.34 -7.11 0.31
N ARG A 218 -10.64 -6.84 0.12
CA ARG A 218 -11.69 -7.25 1.05
C ARG A 218 -12.72 -8.18 0.42
N LEU A 219 -13.20 -7.85 -0.79
CA LEU A 219 -14.26 -8.65 -1.43
C LEU A 219 -13.69 -9.86 -2.17
N LEU A 220 -12.77 -9.61 -3.11
CA LEU A 220 -12.23 -10.63 -4.00
C LEU A 220 -11.58 -11.82 -3.26
N PRO A 221 -10.85 -11.65 -2.15
CA PRO A 221 -10.26 -12.79 -1.45
C PRO A 221 -11.29 -13.79 -0.93
N GLN A 222 -12.45 -13.32 -0.46
CA GLN A 222 -13.50 -14.24 -0.02
C GLN A 222 -14.15 -14.95 -1.22
N ILE A 223 -14.34 -14.28 -2.36
CA ILE A 223 -14.83 -14.91 -3.59
C ILE A 223 -13.85 -16.01 -4.02
N ILE A 224 -12.55 -15.71 -4.05
CA ILE A 224 -11.47 -16.66 -4.36
C ILE A 224 -11.55 -17.87 -3.43
N LEU A 225 -11.51 -17.68 -2.11
CA LEU A 225 -11.51 -18.79 -1.17
C LEU A 225 -12.86 -19.56 -1.12
N THR A 226 -13.95 -18.97 -1.59
CA THR A 226 -15.23 -19.68 -1.73
C THR A 226 -15.22 -20.62 -2.93
N LYS A 227 -14.64 -20.18 -4.06
CA LYS A 227 -14.60 -20.97 -5.30
C LYS A 227 -13.40 -21.90 -5.38
N ILE A 228 -12.28 -21.51 -4.79
CA ILE A 228 -11.00 -22.23 -4.77
C ILE A 228 -10.48 -22.24 -3.32
N PRO A 229 -11.01 -23.13 -2.45
CA PRO A 229 -10.71 -23.11 -1.01
C PRO A 229 -9.25 -23.35 -0.62
N ASN A 230 -8.47 -23.92 -1.53
CA ASN A 230 -7.05 -24.20 -1.34
C ASN A 230 -6.13 -23.18 -2.03
N ALA A 231 -6.70 -22.08 -2.54
CA ALA A 231 -5.91 -21.02 -3.15
C ALA A 231 -5.01 -20.32 -2.12
N GLU A 232 -3.78 -20.01 -2.53
CA GLU A 232 -2.89 -19.13 -1.79
C GLU A 232 -3.08 -17.69 -2.28
N ILE A 233 -3.13 -16.74 -1.35
CA ILE A 233 -3.36 -15.33 -1.69
C ILE A 233 -2.17 -14.49 -1.20
N CYS A 234 -1.52 -13.81 -2.13
CA CYS A 234 -0.48 -12.82 -1.88
C CYS A 234 -1.05 -11.43 -2.12
N VAL A 235 -1.22 -10.64 -1.04
CA VAL A 235 -1.63 -9.23 -1.17
C VAL A 235 -0.39 -8.35 -1.18
N LEU A 236 -0.22 -7.58 -2.26
CA LEU A 236 0.90 -6.68 -2.46
C LEU A 236 0.37 -5.25 -2.61
N ASP A 237 0.54 -4.42 -1.59
CA ASP A 237 0.34 -2.98 -1.72
C ASP A 237 1.68 -2.35 -2.11
N PHE A 238 1.84 -2.02 -3.39
CA PHE A 238 3.10 -1.48 -3.90
C PHE A 238 3.46 -0.15 -3.23
N ALA A 239 2.49 0.65 -2.78
CA ALA A 239 2.78 1.91 -2.10
C ALA A 239 3.44 1.71 -0.72
N THR A 240 3.36 0.53 -0.11
CA THR A 240 3.95 0.26 1.20
C THR A 240 5.44 -0.07 1.17
N PHE A 241 5.94 -0.56 0.03
CA PHE A 241 7.34 -0.99 -0.07
C PHE A 241 8.09 -0.45 -1.29
N LEU A 242 7.39 -0.02 -2.34
CA LEU A 242 8.01 0.66 -3.49
C LEU A 242 7.98 2.17 -3.29
N ASN A 243 9.17 2.77 -3.18
CA ASN A 243 9.30 4.22 -3.04
C ASN A 243 9.21 4.87 -4.42
N ALA A 244 8.25 5.78 -4.61
CA ALA A 244 8.20 6.60 -5.81
C ALA A 244 9.53 7.39 -5.97
N GLY A 245 10.05 7.42 -7.19
CA GLY A 245 11.34 8.02 -7.52
C GLY A 245 12.55 7.11 -7.29
N ALA A 246 12.37 5.85 -6.90
CA ALA A 246 13.50 4.92 -6.76
C ALA A 246 14.05 4.45 -8.12
N GLU A 247 15.31 4.03 -8.13
CA GLU A 247 15.96 3.41 -9.29
C GLU A 247 15.24 2.10 -9.68
N PRO A 248 15.14 1.77 -10.99
CA PRO A 248 14.42 0.57 -11.44
C PRO A 248 14.90 -0.75 -10.82
N GLY A 249 16.21 -0.91 -10.60
CA GLY A 249 16.77 -2.10 -9.95
C GLY A 249 16.35 -2.23 -8.47
N ALA A 250 16.19 -1.11 -7.77
CA ALA A 250 15.68 -1.13 -6.40
C ALA A 250 14.19 -1.50 -6.34
N MET A 251 13.41 -1.16 -7.37
CA MET A 251 12.00 -1.59 -7.47
C MET A 251 11.90 -3.12 -7.61
N GLU A 252 12.74 -3.71 -8.46
CA GLU A 252 12.85 -5.17 -8.63
C GLU A 252 13.25 -5.86 -7.34
N GLU A 253 14.34 -5.43 -6.71
CA GLU A 253 14.88 -6.04 -5.49
C GLU A 253 13.83 -6.05 -4.36
N ARG A 254 13.11 -4.94 -4.18
CA ARG A 254 12.07 -4.84 -3.16
C ARG A 254 10.85 -5.70 -3.46
N LEU A 255 10.45 -5.79 -4.73
CA LEU A 255 9.39 -6.71 -5.15
C LEU A 255 9.79 -8.16 -4.89
N LEU A 256 11.01 -8.55 -5.27
CA LEU A 256 11.58 -9.86 -5.00
C LEU A 256 11.58 -10.17 -3.51
N LYS A 257 12.17 -9.30 -2.67
CA LYS A 257 12.20 -9.49 -1.21
C LYS A 257 10.81 -9.66 -0.63
N ARG A 258 9.83 -8.87 -1.10
CA ARG A 258 8.46 -8.94 -0.61
C ARG A 258 7.76 -10.25 -0.99
N VAL A 259 7.90 -10.69 -2.24
CA VAL A 259 7.31 -11.94 -2.73
C VAL A 259 8.00 -13.15 -2.11
N ALA A 260 9.33 -13.12 -1.95
CA ALA A 260 10.10 -14.16 -1.30
C ALA A 260 9.69 -14.33 0.17
N ALA A 261 9.60 -13.22 0.93
CA ALA A 261 9.15 -13.25 2.32
C ALA A 261 7.75 -13.86 2.46
N TRP A 262 6.81 -13.46 1.58
CA TRP A 262 5.48 -14.06 1.54
C TRP A 262 5.55 -15.55 1.19
N ALA A 263 6.29 -15.93 0.14
CA ALA A 263 6.39 -17.31 -0.33
C ALA A 263 6.96 -18.23 0.76
N THR A 264 8.01 -17.80 1.47
CA THR A 264 8.56 -18.51 2.63
C THR A 264 7.50 -18.69 3.72
N SER A 265 6.76 -17.64 4.06
CA SER A 265 5.68 -17.71 5.07
C SER A 265 4.50 -18.63 4.66
N ALA A 266 4.25 -18.72 3.35
CA ALA A 266 3.23 -19.59 2.76
C ALA A 266 3.74 -21.03 2.50
N GLY A 267 4.96 -21.36 2.95
CA GLY A 267 5.55 -22.70 2.89
C GLY A 267 6.04 -23.11 1.51
N PHE A 268 6.35 -22.15 0.63
CA PHE A 268 7.02 -22.45 -0.64
C PHE A 268 8.53 -22.58 -0.41
N HIS A 269 9.16 -23.45 -1.18
CA HIS A 269 10.63 -23.52 -1.22
C HIS A 269 11.17 -22.33 -2.01
N VAL A 270 11.61 -21.32 -1.28
CA VAL A 270 12.34 -20.18 -1.81
C VAL A 270 13.82 -20.57 -1.75
N GLY A 271 14.50 -20.62 -2.89
CA GLY A 271 15.91 -21.01 -2.98
C GLY A 271 16.85 -20.08 -2.19
N PRO A 272 18.17 -20.34 -2.19
CA PRO A 272 19.14 -19.50 -1.49
C PRO A 272 19.06 -18.04 -1.96
N GLY A 273 19.02 -17.11 -1.00
CA GLY A 273 18.68 -15.70 -1.24
C GLY A 273 19.65 -14.93 -2.13
N ASP A 274 20.94 -15.27 -2.12
CA ASP A 274 22.02 -14.47 -2.72
C ASP A 274 22.02 -14.46 -4.25
N MET A 275 21.29 -15.37 -4.91
CA MET A 275 21.15 -15.43 -6.36
C MET A 275 19.70 -15.57 -6.84
N LEU A 276 18.72 -15.40 -5.95
CA LEU A 276 17.32 -15.59 -6.33
C LEU A 276 16.87 -14.46 -7.27
N HIS A 277 16.51 -14.80 -8.50
CA HIS A 277 15.87 -13.86 -9.41
C HIS A 277 14.34 -13.93 -9.29
N LEU A 278 13.67 -12.80 -9.58
CA LEU A 278 12.20 -12.74 -9.51
C LEU A 278 11.55 -13.77 -10.45
N ASP A 279 12.08 -13.92 -11.67
CA ASP A 279 11.57 -14.92 -12.61
C ASP A 279 11.73 -16.35 -12.05
N GLU A 280 12.87 -16.69 -11.48
CA GLU A 280 13.09 -18.03 -10.89
C GLU A 280 12.12 -18.31 -9.73
N LEU A 281 11.90 -17.32 -8.86
CA LEU A 281 10.90 -17.42 -7.80
C LEU A 281 9.51 -17.67 -8.37
N MET A 282 9.11 -16.92 -9.39
CA MET A 282 7.80 -17.10 -10.03
C MET A 282 7.69 -18.46 -10.72
N ASP A 283 8.75 -19.00 -11.32
CA ASP A 283 8.74 -20.35 -11.89
C ASP A 283 8.60 -21.43 -10.79
N ASN A 284 9.23 -21.23 -9.63
CA ASN A 284 9.10 -22.15 -8.49
C ASN A 284 7.68 -22.15 -7.92
N LEU A 285 7.05 -20.97 -7.81
CA LEU A 285 5.66 -20.85 -7.39
C LEU A 285 4.73 -21.53 -8.40
N ASP A 286 4.93 -21.32 -9.69
CA ASP A 286 4.11 -21.90 -10.76
C ASP A 286 4.23 -23.45 -10.79
N LYS A 287 5.46 -23.97 -10.67
CA LYS A 287 5.77 -25.41 -10.65
C LYS A 287 5.31 -26.13 -9.37
N SER A 288 4.95 -25.40 -8.33
CA SER A 288 4.44 -25.98 -7.08
C SER A 288 3.11 -26.72 -7.26
N GLY A 289 2.37 -26.45 -8.34
CA GLY A 289 1.03 -26.97 -8.57
C GLY A 289 -0.05 -26.33 -7.68
N ARG A 290 0.31 -25.40 -6.80
CA ARG A 290 -0.64 -24.66 -5.96
C ARG A 290 -1.19 -23.48 -6.74
N THR A 291 -2.51 -23.27 -6.69
CA THR A 291 -3.15 -22.09 -7.27
C THR A 291 -2.84 -20.86 -6.41
N VAL A 292 -2.16 -19.87 -6.99
CA VAL A 292 -1.73 -18.64 -6.30
C VAL A 292 -2.40 -17.43 -6.94
N PHE A 293 -2.98 -16.56 -6.10
CA PHE A 293 -3.53 -15.28 -6.50
C PHE A 293 -2.67 -14.14 -5.95
N PHE A 294 -2.11 -13.33 -6.85
CA PHE A 294 -1.49 -12.06 -6.53
C PHE A 294 -2.52 -10.94 -6.65
N LEU A 295 -2.79 -10.26 -5.53
CA LEU A 295 -3.69 -9.13 -5.44
C LEU A 295 -2.85 -7.87 -5.24
N ILE A 296 -2.65 -7.11 -6.32
CA ILE A 296 -1.70 -6.00 -6.39
C ILE A 296 -2.44 -4.67 -6.33
N ASP A 297 -2.25 -3.91 -5.25
CA ASP A 297 -2.73 -2.54 -5.13
C ASP A 297 -1.62 -1.54 -5.47
N GLU A 298 -2.03 -0.36 -5.91
CA GLU A 298 -1.15 0.76 -6.31
C GLU A 298 -0.11 0.36 -7.36
N VAL A 299 -0.48 -0.48 -8.33
CA VAL A 299 0.43 -1.06 -9.35
C VAL A 299 1.25 -0.01 -10.13
N GLN A 300 0.71 1.18 -10.34
CA GLN A 300 1.40 2.27 -11.03
C GLN A 300 2.68 2.73 -10.31
N ARG A 301 2.83 2.44 -9.00
CA ARG A 301 4.03 2.76 -8.21
C ARG A 301 5.28 2.14 -8.81
N PHE A 302 5.16 0.97 -9.45
CA PHE A 302 6.28 0.32 -10.13
C PHE A 302 6.85 1.15 -11.28
N PHE A 303 6.02 2.01 -11.90
CA PHE A 303 6.44 2.86 -13.02
C PHE A 303 6.87 4.27 -12.58
N GLN A 304 6.72 4.61 -11.30
CA GLN A 304 7.14 5.89 -10.74
C GLN A 304 8.59 5.80 -10.30
N VAL A 305 9.50 5.62 -11.26
CA VAL A 305 10.95 5.53 -11.05
C VAL A 305 11.60 6.92 -11.02
N GLN A 306 12.90 6.96 -10.72
CA GLN A 306 13.71 8.18 -10.70
C GLN A 306 13.60 8.97 -12.01
N GLU A 307 13.54 10.30 -11.91
CA GLU A 307 13.48 11.18 -13.08
C GLU A 307 14.69 10.95 -14.01
N GLY A 308 14.44 10.87 -15.31
CA GLY A 308 15.46 10.57 -16.33
C GLY A 308 15.75 9.08 -16.53
N THR A 309 15.13 8.19 -15.76
CA THR A 309 15.24 6.72 -15.94
C THR A 309 13.99 6.15 -16.62
N ILE A 310 14.15 4.99 -17.27
CA ILE A 310 13.04 4.27 -17.91
C ILE A 310 12.60 3.13 -17.00
N PRO A 311 11.30 2.98 -16.71
CA PRO A 311 10.80 1.82 -15.98
C PRO A 311 11.17 0.52 -16.69
N THR A 312 11.58 -0.49 -15.92
CA THR A 312 11.92 -1.82 -16.43
C THR A 312 10.65 -2.64 -16.70
N TRP A 313 10.00 -2.33 -17.83
CA TRP A 313 8.72 -2.97 -18.22
C TRP A 313 8.81 -4.49 -18.29
N ASP A 314 9.95 -5.03 -18.73
CA ASP A 314 10.18 -6.48 -18.86
C ASP A 314 10.13 -7.21 -17.51
N ILE A 315 10.56 -6.57 -16.42
CA ILE A 315 10.55 -7.16 -15.09
C ILE A 315 9.11 -7.36 -14.62
N LEU A 316 8.27 -6.33 -14.71
CA LEU A 316 6.87 -6.46 -14.32
C LEU A 316 6.12 -7.39 -15.27
N LYS A 317 6.46 -7.39 -16.57
CA LYS A 317 5.90 -8.34 -17.54
C LYS A 317 6.25 -9.79 -17.21
N GLY A 318 7.51 -10.05 -16.83
CA GLY A 318 8.02 -11.35 -16.38
C GLY A 318 7.31 -11.82 -15.11
N PHE A 319 7.21 -10.94 -14.11
CA PHE A 319 6.46 -11.18 -12.89
C PHE A 319 4.99 -11.53 -13.15
N LEU A 320 4.30 -10.72 -13.97
CA LEU A 320 2.90 -10.93 -14.36
C LEU A 320 2.72 -12.09 -15.35
N ARG A 321 3.81 -12.72 -15.82
CA ARG A 321 3.87 -13.85 -16.78
C ARG A 321 2.84 -13.73 -17.90
N VAL A 322 2.80 -12.57 -18.55
CA VAL A 322 1.81 -12.16 -19.57
C VAL A 322 1.69 -13.15 -20.75
N SER A 323 2.69 -14.03 -20.98
CA SER A 323 2.73 -14.98 -22.10
C SER A 323 2.46 -16.46 -21.74
N LYS A 324 2.16 -16.80 -20.48
CA LYS A 324 1.89 -18.19 -20.07
C LYS A 324 0.39 -18.40 -19.83
N GLU A 325 -0.30 -19.08 -20.74
CA GLU A 325 -1.75 -19.38 -20.61
C GLU A 325 -2.04 -20.49 -19.57
N ASP A 326 -1.14 -21.46 -19.44
CA ASP A 326 -1.23 -22.59 -18.50
C ASP A 326 -0.38 -22.35 -17.25
N SER A 327 -0.79 -21.43 -16.38
CA SER A 327 -0.07 -21.09 -15.15
C SER A 327 -0.99 -21.11 -13.95
N ASN A 328 -0.47 -21.61 -12.82
CA ASN A 328 -1.18 -21.64 -11.54
C ASN A 328 -1.19 -20.26 -10.85
N LEU A 329 -0.49 -19.28 -11.43
CA LEU A 329 -0.40 -17.91 -10.94
C LEU A 329 -1.45 -17.02 -11.62
N HIS A 330 -2.31 -16.41 -10.81
CA HIS A 330 -3.38 -15.50 -11.22
C HIS A 330 -3.15 -14.12 -10.61
N PHE A 331 -3.58 -13.07 -11.32
CA PHE A 331 -3.28 -11.70 -10.94
C PHE A 331 -4.54 -10.86 -11.00
N ALA A 332 -4.80 -10.12 -9.92
CA ALA A 332 -5.76 -9.02 -9.91
C ALA A 332 -5.02 -7.75 -9.51
N ILE A 333 -5.20 -6.67 -10.29
CA ILE A 333 -4.45 -5.43 -10.11
C ILE A 333 -5.38 -4.22 -10.00
N THR A 334 -4.99 -3.24 -9.20
CA THR A 334 -5.61 -1.91 -9.11
C THR A 334 -4.58 -0.87 -8.70
N GLY A 335 -4.98 0.40 -8.71
CA GLY A 335 -4.21 1.50 -8.14
C GLY A 335 -4.91 2.85 -8.29
N SER A 336 -4.34 3.90 -7.69
CA SER A 336 -4.87 5.27 -7.81
C SER A 336 -4.53 5.94 -9.15
N GLY A 337 -3.45 5.55 -9.81
CA GLY A 337 -3.04 6.09 -11.12
C GLY A 337 -3.15 5.06 -12.25
N MET A 338 -4.35 4.52 -12.49
CA MET A 338 -4.50 3.43 -13.46
C MET A 338 -4.20 3.87 -14.89
N VAL A 339 -4.51 5.11 -15.28
CA VAL A 339 -4.14 5.63 -16.60
C VAL A 339 -2.62 5.58 -16.83
N LEU A 340 -1.82 6.00 -15.83
CA LEU A 340 -0.36 5.90 -15.87
C LEU A 340 0.08 4.42 -15.99
N ALA A 341 -0.56 3.52 -15.25
CA ALA A 341 -0.27 2.10 -15.36
C ALA A 341 -0.56 1.57 -16.77
N TRP A 342 -1.73 1.90 -17.35
CA TRP A 342 -2.11 1.47 -18.70
C TRP A 342 -1.18 1.99 -19.77
N GLN A 343 -0.71 3.23 -19.67
CA GLN A 343 0.33 3.74 -20.56
C GLN A 343 1.59 2.89 -20.58
N ASN A 344 2.03 2.43 -19.41
CA ASN A 344 3.20 1.58 -19.31
C ASN A 344 2.90 0.13 -19.71
N PHE A 345 1.69 -0.38 -19.42
CA PHE A 345 1.27 -1.71 -19.84
C PHE A 345 1.20 -1.88 -21.35
N VAL A 346 0.78 -0.85 -22.09
CA VAL A 346 0.78 -0.91 -23.55
C VAL A 346 2.21 -0.96 -24.09
N ARG A 347 3.16 -0.27 -23.47
CA ARG A 347 4.57 -0.25 -23.91
C ARG A 347 5.28 -1.61 -23.76
N MET A 348 4.67 -2.57 -23.06
CA MET A 348 5.18 -3.94 -22.92
C MET A 348 5.07 -4.75 -24.25
N THR A 349 6.01 -4.58 -25.20
CA THR A 349 6.03 -5.26 -26.53
C THR A 349 7.40 -5.89 -26.86
N PRO A 350 7.51 -6.96 -27.71
CA PRO A 350 6.69 -8.18 -27.83
C PRO A 350 7.49 -9.53 -27.82
N ASN A 351 6.82 -10.57 -27.32
CA ASN A 351 6.95 -12.00 -27.68
C ASN A 351 5.54 -12.55 -28.00
N GLY A 352 4.76 -11.82 -28.82
CA GLY A 352 3.39 -12.19 -29.22
C GLY A 352 2.25 -11.83 -28.24
N PHE A 353 2.54 -11.55 -26.97
CA PHE A 353 1.53 -11.21 -25.96
C PHE A 353 1.73 -9.79 -25.39
N THR A 354 0.62 -9.05 -25.29
CA THR A 354 0.54 -7.72 -24.65
C THR A 354 -0.31 -7.80 -23.39
N PHE A 355 0.01 -6.99 -22.37
CA PHE A 355 -0.79 -6.93 -21.16
C PHE A 355 -2.28 -6.59 -21.44
N PRO A 356 -2.61 -5.59 -22.29
CA PRO A 356 -4.00 -5.32 -22.66
C PRO A 356 -4.74 -6.48 -23.32
N GLY A 357 -4.04 -7.35 -24.04
CA GLY A 357 -4.62 -8.49 -24.76
C GLY A 357 -4.98 -9.68 -23.87
N VAL A 358 -4.31 -9.85 -22.73
CA VAL A 358 -4.57 -10.96 -21.77
C VAL A 358 -5.38 -10.53 -20.54
N CYS A 359 -5.65 -9.23 -20.42
CA CYS A 359 -6.31 -8.65 -19.25
C CYS A 359 -7.83 -8.57 -19.43
N ARG A 360 -8.58 -9.20 -18.53
CA ARG A 360 -10.01 -8.95 -18.33
C ARG A 360 -10.17 -7.70 -17.48
N ARG A 361 -10.87 -6.70 -18.01
CA ARG A 361 -11.03 -5.40 -17.38
C ARG A 361 -12.35 -5.39 -16.60
N PHE A 362 -12.28 -5.02 -15.33
CA PHE A 362 -13.41 -4.81 -14.46
C PHE A 362 -13.50 -3.34 -14.10
N PHE A 363 -14.72 -2.84 -14.10
CA PHE A 363 -15.03 -1.46 -13.82
C PHE A 363 -15.93 -1.44 -12.60
N PRO A 364 -15.40 -1.13 -11.41
CA PRO A 364 -16.10 -1.38 -10.18
C PRO A 364 -17.19 -0.35 -9.86
N TRP A 365 -17.48 0.67 -10.68
CA TRP A 365 -18.57 1.58 -10.27
C TRP A 365 -19.22 2.47 -11.34
N GLN A 366 -20.55 2.30 -11.46
CA GLN A 366 -21.56 3.32 -11.74
C GLN A 366 -22.38 3.39 -10.44
N ASN A 367 -22.33 4.44 -9.61
CA ASN A 367 -23.13 4.44 -8.37
C ASN A 367 -24.55 4.83 -8.78
N PRO A 368 -25.54 3.92 -8.79
CA PRO A 368 -26.94 4.29 -8.94
C PRO A 368 -27.31 5.25 -7.82
N VAL A 369 -28.29 6.12 -8.07
CA VAL A 369 -28.76 7.11 -7.09
C VAL A 369 -29.16 6.43 -5.77
N GLN A 370 -29.77 5.25 -5.87
CA GLN A 370 -30.20 4.42 -4.74
C GLN A 370 -29.04 3.97 -3.85
N GLU A 371 -27.86 3.66 -4.40
CA GLU A 371 -26.68 3.32 -3.60
C GLU A 371 -26.16 4.53 -2.83
N LEU A 372 -26.17 5.70 -3.48
CA LEU A 372 -25.73 6.95 -2.85
C LEU A 372 -26.68 7.35 -1.72
N ASP A 373 -27.99 7.22 -1.94
CA ASP A 373 -29.00 7.55 -0.93
C ASP A 373 -28.94 6.59 0.25
N TYR A 374 -28.81 5.29 0.00
CA TYR A 374 -28.60 4.32 1.06
C TYR A 374 -27.33 4.60 1.87
N ALA A 375 -26.20 4.86 1.20
CA ALA A 375 -24.96 5.20 1.88
C ALA A 375 -25.07 6.48 2.73
N ARG A 376 -25.70 7.53 2.20
CA ARG A 376 -25.96 8.77 2.95
C ARG A 376 -26.75 8.47 4.22
N GLN A 377 -27.84 7.71 4.12
CA GLN A 377 -28.65 7.35 5.28
C GLN A 377 -27.82 6.61 6.35
N GLU A 378 -26.99 5.64 5.95
CA GLU A 378 -26.13 4.90 6.88
C GLU A 378 -25.06 5.80 7.54
N PHE A 379 -24.46 6.72 6.79
CA PHE A 379 -23.51 7.69 7.37
C PHE A 379 -24.19 8.67 8.33
N LEU A 380 -25.38 9.17 7.99
CA LEU A 380 -26.16 10.09 8.83
C LEU A 380 -26.71 9.42 10.09
N ALA A 381 -26.96 8.11 10.04
CA ALA A 381 -27.34 7.32 11.20
C ALA A 381 -26.20 7.19 12.23
N ALA A 382 -24.94 7.35 11.80
CA ALA A 382 -23.76 7.27 12.67
C ALA A 382 -23.41 8.60 13.37
N ALA A 383 -24.10 9.70 13.07
CA ALA A 383 -23.89 11.00 13.72
C ALA A 383 -24.28 10.94 15.21
N ALA A 384 -23.49 11.58 16.08
CA ALA A 384 -23.71 11.53 17.53
C ALA A 384 -24.87 12.44 17.99
N ASN A 385 -25.22 13.46 17.20
CA ASN A 385 -26.29 14.40 17.49
C ASN A 385 -26.85 15.04 16.19
N GLU A 386 -27.93 15.81 16.33
CA GLU A 386 -28.64 16.41 15.18
C GLU A 386 -27.82 17.49 14.47
N ALA A 387 -27.01 18.27 15.20
CA ALA A 387 -26.15 19.30 14.60
C ALA A 387 -25.06 18.66 13.70
N GLU A 388 -24.42 17.59 14.19
CA GLU A 388 -23.47 16.80 13.39
C GLU A 388 -24.14 16.16 12.17
N ARG A 389 -25.38 15.69 12.33
CA ARG A 389 -26.14 15.09 11.22
C ARG A 389 -26.42 16.12 10.12
N GLU A 390 -26.83 17.34 10.48
CA GLU A 390 -27.07 18.43 9.51
C GLU A 390 -25.78 18.81 8.77
N GLU A 391 -24.68 19.00 9.50
CA GLU A 391 -23.38 19.33 8.91
C GLU A 391 -22.85 18.21 7.98
N LEU A 392 -23.00 16.96 8.39
CA LEU A 392 -22.63 15.79 7.58
C LEU A 392 -23.54 15.64 6.36
N SER A 393 -24.84 15.93 6.49
CA SER A 393 -25.80 15.90 5.37
C SER A 393 -25.39 16.88 4.29
N ASP A 394 -25.07 18.12 4.65
CA ASP A 394 -24.55 19.10 3.71
C ASP A 394 -23.27 18.63 3.02
N LEU A 395 -22.34 18.05 3.80
CA LEU A 395 -21.04 17.60 3.30
C LEU A 395 -21.19 16.45 2.29
N LEU A 396 -22.11 15.52 2.53
CA LEU A 396 -22.34 14.33 1.72
C LEU A 396 -23.33 14.57 0.56
N GLY A 397 -24.17 15.61 0.64
CA GLY A 397 -25.24 15.88 -0.32
C GLY A 397 -24.75 15.99 -1.76
N GLU A 398 -23.58 16.60 -1.96
CA GLU A 398 -23.01 16.80 -3.28
C GLU A 398 -22.09 15.66 -3.75
N ILE A 399 -21.77 14.69 -2.90
CA ILE A 399 -20.74 13.69 -3.23
C ILE A 399 -21.31 12.62 -4.18
N PRO A 400 -20.68 12.37 -5.34
CA PRO A 400 -21.22 11.50 -6.39
C PRO A 400 -20.85 10.01 -6.23
N SER A 401 -20.22 9.62 -5.12
CA SER A 401 -19.67 8.28 -4.95
C SER A 401 -19.62 7.86 -3.48
N VAL A 402 -20.11 6.64 -3.18
CA VAL A 402 -20.08 6.05 -1.84
C VAL A 402 -18.67 6.02 -1.23
N PRO A 403 -17.63 5.49 -1.91
CA PRO A 403 -16.29 5.50 -1.35
C PRO A 403 -15.68 6.91 -1.19
N LEU A 404 -16.10 7.91 -1.96
CA LEU A 404 -15.74 9.29 -1.71
C LEU A 404 -16.49 9.89 -0.51
N MET A 405 -17.75 9.50 -0.28
CA MET A 405 -18.50 9.85 0.92
C MET A 405 -17.81 9.26 2.16
N ALA A 406 -17.43 7.99 2.11
CA ALA A 406 -16.71 7.32 3.19
C ALA A 406 -15.38 8.03 3.51
N TYR A 407 -14.61 8.38 2.48
CA TYR A 407 -13.37 9.14 2.65
C TYR A 407 -13.62 10.52 3.24
N THR A 408 -14.65 11.22 2.77
CA THR A 408 -14.98 12.57 3.24
C THR A 408 -15.47 12.55 4.69
N ALA A 409 -16.32 11.59 5.06
CA ALA A 409 -16.75 11.36 6.44
C ALA A 409 -15.58 10.97 7.35
N ALA A 410 -14.57 10.26 6.85
CA ALA A 410 -13.36 9.96 7.61
C ALA A 410 -12.49 11.21 7.82
N VAL A 411 -12.23 11.98 6.77
CA VAL A 411 -11.49 13.25 6.87
C VAL A 411 -12.21 14.24 7.78
N TRP A 412 -13.54 14.32 7.69
CA TRP A 412 -14.37 15.14 8.57
C TRP A 412 -14.13 14.87 10.05
N LYS A 413 -13.98 13.60 10.43
CA LYS A 413 -13.70 13.21 11.82
C LYS A 413 -12.33 13.66 12.31
N ASP A 414 -11.38 13.83 11.40
CA ASP A 414 -10.00 14.16 11.70
C ASP A 414 -9.70 15.67 11.55
N GLU A 415 -10.64 16.45 11.00
CA GLU A 415 -10.45 17.87 10.69
C GLU A 415 -11.27 18.77 11.64
N PRO A 416 -10.72 19.95 12.01
CA PRO A 416 -11.34 20.81 13.03
C PRO A 416 -12.55 21.59 12.52
N SER A 417 -12.79 21.65 11.20
CA SER A 417 -13.89 22.40 10.61
C SER A 417 -14.32 21.86 9.24
N LYS A 418 -15.54 22.22 8.83
CA LYS A 418 -16.15 21.74 7.55
C LYS A 418 -15.32 22.22 6.37
N ASN A 419 -14.81 23.44 6.49
CA ASN A 419 -13.98 24.07 5.49
C ASN A 419 -12.64 23.34 5.33
N ASP A 420 -12.02 22.88 6.42
CA ASP A 420 -10.74 22.17 6.36
C ASP A 420 -10.89 20.77 5.76
N ALA A 421 -11.94 20.04 6.15
CA ALA A 421 -12.28 18.76 5.55
C ALA A 421 -12.54 18.88 4.04
N GLN A 422 -13.35 19.87 3.64
CA GLN A 422 -13.62 20.13 2.23
C GLN A 422 -12.36 20.53 1.47
N LYS A 423 -11.50 21.37 2.04
CA LYS A 423 -10.23 21.78 1.43
C LYS A 423 -9.31 20.59 1.23
N ARG A 424 -9.15 19.72 2.24
CA ARG A 424 -8.30 18.52 2.15
C ARG A 424 -8.82 17.52 1.13
N VAL A 425 -10.12 17.24 1.12
CA VAL A 425 -10.74 16.36 0.11
C VAL A 425 -10.56 16.94 -1.28
N SER A 426 -10.81 18.24 -1.47
CA SER A 426 -10.67 18.91 -2.76
C SER A 426 -9.22 18.90 -3.28
N MET A 427 -8.25 19.20 -2.42
CA MET A 427 -6.82 19.12 -2.77
C MET A 427 -6.42 17.70 -3.16
N LYS A 428 -6.90 16.69 -2.42
CA LYS A 428 -6.62 15.29 -2.74
C LYS A 428 -7.20 14.91 -4.10
N LEU A 429 -8.48 15.20 -4.34
CA LEU A 429 -9.12 14.92 -5.63
C LEU A 429 -8.43 15.63 -6.80
N ARG A 430 -8.07 16.91 -6.62
CA ARG A 430 -7.34 17.67 -7.64
C ARG A 430 -5.99 17.03 -7.97
N ASN A 431 -5.19 16.72 -6.94
CA ASN A 431 -3.85 16.15 -7.15
C ASN A 431 -3.93 14.79 -7.86
N GLU A 432 -4.92 13.98 -7.51
CA GLU A 432 -5.15 12.67 -8.13
C GLU A 432 -5.66 12.81 -9.56
N PHE A 433 -6.62 13.70 -9.80
CA PHE A 433 -7.08 14.04 -11.15
C PHE A 433 -5.93 14.50 -12.04
N VAL A 434 -5.09 15.39 -11.53
CA VAL A 434 -3.91 15.88 -12.26
C VAL A 434 -2.96 14.71 -12.55
N THR A 435 -2.65 13.90 -11.55
CA THR A 435 -1.74 12.76 -11.70
C THR A 435 -2.27 11.73 -12.71
N GLU A 436 -3.58 11.46 -12.69
CA GLU A 436 -4.20 10.43 -13.51
C GLU A 436 -4.44 10.90 -14.95
N MET A 437 -4.72 12.18 -15.19
CA MET A 437 -4.99 12.73 -16.53
C MET A 437 -3.77 13.27 -17.25
N THR A 438 -2.72 13.70 -16.54
CA THR A 438 -1.48 14.18 -17.18
C THR A 438 -0.94 13.18 -18.22
N PRO A 439 -0.85 11.87 -17.90
CA PRO A 439 -0.40 10.89 -18.87
C PRO A 439 -1.33 10.89 -20.10
N LEU A 440 -2.63 10.83 -19.90
CA LEU A 440 -3.65 10.77 -20.96
C LEU A 440 -3.65 11.96 -21.93
N LEU A 441 -3.40 13.17 -21.40
CA LEU A 441 -3.42 14.40 -22.20
C LEU A 441 -2.12 14.61 -22.99
N ALA A 442 -1.08 13.81 -22.72
CA ALA A 442 0.24 13.86 -23.36
C ALA A 442 0.89 15.27 -23.38
N ASP A 443 0.41 16.18 -22.54
CA ASP A 443 0.88 17.56 -22.41
C ASP A 443 1.16 17.83 -20.93
N PRO A 444 2.43 18.02 -20.53
CA PRO A 444 2.78 18.34 -19.15
C PRO A 444 2.27 19.72 -18.72
N SER A 445 1.92 20.57 -19.68
CA SER A 445 1.30 21.86 -19.40
C SER A 445 -0.22 21.70 -19.41
N TRP A 446 -0.82 21.80 -18.24
CA TRP A 446 -2.27 21.99 -18.05
C TRP A 446 -2.75 23.37 -18.57
N SER A 447 -2.08 23.89 -19.60
CA SER A 447 -2.12 25.26 -20.11
C SER A 447 -2.82 25.34 -21.48
N ASN A 448 -3.49 24.27 -21.91
CA ASN A 448 -4.28 24.21 -23.14
C ASN A 448 -5.80 24.20 -22.83
N PRO A 449 -6.42 25.38 -22.62
CA PRO A 449 -7.85 25.50 -22.33
C PRO A 449 -8.79 24.84 -23.35
N PRO A 450 -8.50 24.81 -24.67
CA PRO A 450 -9.28 24.01 -25.61
C PRO A 450 -9.38 22.52 -25.25
N ARG A 451 -8.26 21.84 -24.93
CA ARG A 451 -8.29 20.41 -24.57
C ARG A 451 -9.04 20.15 -23.27
N LEU A 452 -8.82 20.98 -22.26
CA LEU A 452 -9.51 20.87 -20.98
C LEU A 452 -11.02 21.14 -21.12
N ARG A 453 -11.42 22.04 -22.03
CA ARG A 453 -12.84 22.20 -22.41
C ARG A 453 -13.41 20.92 -23.02
N CYS A 454 -12.72 20.27 -23.96
CA CYS A 454 -13.21 19.01 -24.53
C CYS A 454 -13.41 17.92 -23.46
N VAL A 455 -12.49 17.79 -22.50
CA VAL A 455 -12.63 16.85 -21.37
C VAL A 455 -13.83 17.23 -20.48
N ARG A 456 -14.03 18.52 -20.21
CA ARG A 456 -15.19 19.01 -19.45
C ARG A 456 -16.50 18.79 -20.20
N ASP A 457 -16.54 19.04 -21.49
CA ASP A 457 -17.71 18.83 -22.34
C ASP A 457 -18.06 17.34 -22.37
N LEU A 458 -17.05 16.46 -22.42
CA LEU A 458 -17.23 15.02 -22.30
C LEU A 458 -17.82 14.64 -20.93
N ALA A 459 -17.37 15.25 -19.83
CA ALA A 459 -18.00 15.03 -18.52
C ALA A 459 -19.47 15.48 -18.47
N ASN A 460 -19.79 16.61 -19.09
CA ASN A 460 -21.15 17.16 -19.07
C ASN A 460 -22.06 16.56 -20.14
N GLY A 461 -21.58 15.62 -20.97
CA GLY A 461 -22.31 15.05 -22.10
C GLY A 461 -22.60 16.05 -23.22
N GLN A 462 -21.72 17.04 -23.38
CA GLN A 462 -21.80 18.13 -24.36
C GLN A 462 -20.73 18.01 -25.45
N ALA A 463 -19.86 17.00 -25.40
CA ALA A 463 -18.83 16.81 -26.41
C ALA A 463 -19.44 16.34 -27.73
N THR A 464 -19.26 17.11 -28.80
CA THR A 464 -19.77 16.79 -30.15
C THR A 464 -18.70 16.17 -31.06
N SER A 465 -17.45 16.11 -30.59
CA SER A 465 -16.31 15.54 -31.33
C SER A 465 -15.88 14.23 -30.69
N ASP A 466 -15.52 13.25 -31.52
CA ASP A 466 -15.03 11.94 -31.06
C ASP A 466 -13.81 12.11 -30.14
N PRO A 467 -13.86 11.63 -28.88
CA PRO A 467 -12.76 11.76 -27.95
C PRO A 467 -11.43 11.13 -28.37
N ALA A 468 -11.46 10.20 -29.33
CA ALA A 468 -10.25 9.63 -29.93
C ALA A 468 -9.33 10.71 -30.54
N VAL A 469 -9.88 11.84 -31.02
CA VAL A 469 -9.09 12.87 -31.72
C VAL A 469 -8.22 13.73 -30.80
N PHE A 470 -8.46 13.66 -29.48
CA PHE A 470 -7.75 14.52 -28.52
C PHE A 470 -7.04 13.76 -27.40
N PHE A 471 -7.30 12.47 -27.23
CA PHE A 471 -6.55 11.61 -26.32
C PHE A 471 -5.44 10.85 -27.05
N ASP A 472 -4.45 10.35 -26.30
CA ASP A 472 -3.54 9.33 -26.83
C ASP A 472 -4.36 8.13 -27.31
N GLU A 473 -4.31 7.83 -28.61
CA GLU A 473 -5.12 6.80 -29.27
C GLU A 473 -5.00 5.43 -28.56
N THR A 474 -3.79 5.11 -28.11
CA THR A 474 -3.50 3.79 -27.57
C THR A 474 -4.07 3.62 -26.16
N VAL A 475 -3.94 4.66 -25.32
CA VAL A 475 -4.57 4.70 -24.00
C VAL A 475 -6.08 4.85 -24.12
N TYR A 476 -6.55 5.61 -25.10
CA TYR A 476 -7.96 5.80 -25.38
C TYR A 476 -8.66 4.47 -25.63
N ASP A 477 -8.18 3.69 -26.60
CA ASP A 477 -8.78 2.40 -26.95
C ASP A 477 -8.63 1.35 -25.83
N CYS A 478 -7.49 1.35 -25.12
CA CYS A 478 -7.23 0.36 -24.08
C CYS A 478 -7.87 0.69 -22.72
N PHE A 479 -8.17 1.96 -22.44
CA PHE A 479 -8.67 2.37 -21.13
C PHE A 479 -9.97 3.15 -21.23
N LEU A 480 -10.01 4.26 -21.97
CA LEU A 480 -11.12 5.22 -21.88
C LEU A 480 -12.36 4.88 -22.68
N LYS A 481 -12.22 4.23 -23.84
CA LYS A 481 -13.33 3.98 -24.77
C LYS A 481 -14.51 3.27 -24.11
N ALA A 482 -14.23 2.37 -23.16
CA ALA A 482 -15.24 1.67 -22.39
C ALA A 482 -16.06 2.57 -21.42
N TYR A 483 -15.63 3.81 -21.19
CA TYR A 483 -16.27 4.79 -20.30
C TYR A 483 -17.00 5.91 -21.04
N ILE A 484 -17.09 5.82 -22.37
CA ILE A 484 -17.67 6.87 -23.20
C ILE A 484 -18.92 6.31 -23.88
N ASP A 485 -20.07 6.92 -23.57
CA ASP A 485 -21.29 6.68 -24.32
C ASP A 485 -21.34 7.65 -25.49
N GLU A 486 -21.83 7.17 -26.62
CA GLU A 486 -22.28 7.99 -27.73
C GLU A 486 -23.81 7.96 -27.79
N LYS A 487 -24.45 9.12 -27.61
CA LYS A 487 -25.91 9.27 -27.71
C LYS A 487 -26.23 10.48 -28.56
N ASN A 488 -26.96 10.26 -29.66
CA ASN A 488 -27.37 11.32 -30.60
C ASN A 488 -26.20 12.15 -31.14
N GLY A 489 -25.03 11.52 -31.37
CA GLY A 489 -23.82 12.19 -31.85
C GLY A 489 -23.08 13.02 -30.78
N ASN A 490 -23.53 12.99 -29.52
CA ASN A 490 -22.80 13.54 -28.39
C ASN A 490 -22.11 12.42 -27.61
N PHE A 491 -20.91 12.72 -27.13
CA PHE A 491 -20.10 11.85 -26.31
C PHE A 491 -20.20 12.26 -24.84
N SER A 492 -20.28 11.30 -23.93
CA SER A 492 -20.29 11.56 -22.50
C SER A 492 -19.48 10.55 -21.69
N PHE A 493 -18.84 11.00 -20.60
CA PHE A 493 -18.38 10.09 -19.55
C PHE A 493 -19.62 9.52 -18.85
N VAL A 494 -19.90 8.24 -19.06
CA VAL A 494 -21.12 7.58 -18.58
C VAL A 494 -21.15 7.53 -17.07
N ASN A 495 -22.01 8.30 -16.39
CA ASN A 495 -22.39 8.14 -14.96
C ASN A 495 -21.24 7.68 -14.04
N ASN A 496 -20.03 8.22 -14.25
CA ASN A 496 -18.83 7.71 -13.61
C ASN A 496 -18.25 8.75 -12.65
N PRO A 497 -17.36 8.32 -11.74
CA PRO A 497 -16.65 9.23 -10.86
C PRO A 497 -15.80 10.28 -11.60
N TRP A 498 -15.42 10.02 -12.86
CA TRP A 498 -14.71 10.98 -13.72
C TRP A 498 -15.54 12.20 -14.03
N THR A 499 -16.81 12.05 -14.38
CA THR A 499 -17.71 13.15 -14.70
C THR A 499 -17.70 14.21 -13.62
N ALA A 500 -17.95 13.79 -12.37
CA ALA A 500 -18.00 14.71 -11.26
C ALA A 500 -16.61 15.24 -10.87
N CYS A 501 -15.55 14.44 -10.98
CA CYS A 501 -14.19 14.90 -10.70
C CYS A 501 -13.73 15.95 -11.73
N VAL A 502 -13.94 15.69 -13.02
CA VAL A 502 -13.65 16.58 -14.15
C VAL A 502 -14.43 17.89 -14.01
N ALA A 503 -15.75 17.81 -13.79
CA ALA A 503 -16.61 18.98 -13.63
C ALA A 503 -16.19 19.87 -12.45
N ARG A 504 -15.54 19.28 -11.42
CA ARG A 504 -15.01 19.97 -10.24
C ARG A 504 -13.59 20.52 -10.40
N CYS A 505 -12.82 20.00 -11.35
CA CYS A 505 -11.42 20.39 -11.53
C CYS A 505 -11.21 21.38 -12.68
N ILE A 506 -12.14 21.44 -13.65
CA ILE A 506 -12.02 22.27 -14.85
C ILE A 506 -13.23 23.20 -14.96
N ASP A 507 -13.01 24.50 -15.14
CA ASP A 507 -14.09 25.49 -15.34
C ASP A 507 -14.63 25.52 -16.79
N ALA A 508 -15.68 26.31 -17.05
CA ALA A 508 -16.29 26.43 -18.38
C ALA A 508 -15.35 27.03 -19.45
N ARG A 509 -14.25 27.67 -19.04
CA ARG A 509 -13.25 28.24 -19.95
C ARG A 509 -12.12 27.25 -20.25
N GLY A 510 -12.07 26.11 -19.56
CA GLY A 510 -11.00 25.13 -19.66
C GLY A 510 -9.80 25.45 -18.76
N ALA A 511 -9.99 26.22 -17.69
CA ALA A 511 -8.94 26.45 -16.71
C ALA A 511 -9.02 25.44 -15.56
N LEU A 512 -7.86 24.96 -15.09
CA LEU A 512 -7.78 24.21 -13.85
C LEU A 512 -8.16 25.09 -12.66
N LEU A 513 -9.07 24.60 -11.82
CA LEU A 513 -9.46 25.27 -10.59
C LEU A 513 -8.34 25.08 -9.53
N ASN A 514 -7.61 26.17 -9.24
CA ASN A 514 -6.47 26.16 -8.29
C ASN A 514 -6.88 25.98 -6.82
N GLN A 515 -8.09 26.38 -6.52
CA GLN A 515 -8.91 25.97 -5.38
C GLN A 515 -10.26 25.68 -6.03
N SER A 516 -11.02 24.71 -5.54
CA SER A 516 -12.41 24.62 -6.00
C SER A 516 -13.08 25.97 -5.69
N ASN A 517 -13.31 26.75 -6.75
CA ASN A 517 -14.25 27.85 -6.73
C ASN A 517 -15.62 27.20 -6.58
N PHE A 518 -15.97 26.86 -5.33
CA PHE A 518 -17.34 26.56 -4.96
C PHE A 518 -18.20 27.78 -5.32
N PRO A 519 -19.36 27.59 -5.95
CA PRO A 519 -20.42 28.59 -5.94
C PRO A 519 -20.99 28.86 -4.53
N VAL A 520 -20.58 28.13 -3.48
CA VAL A 520 -21.02 28.32 -2.08
C VAL A 520 -20.16 29.34 -1.30
N LEU A 521 -19.03 29.80 -1.85
CA LEU A 521 -18.21 30.87 -1.26
C LEU A 521 -18.79 32.29 -1.49
N GLN A 522 -20.10 32.40 -1.75
CA GLN A 522 -20.79 33.68 -1.70
C GLN A 522 -21.39 34.04 -0.34
N TRP A 523 -21.20 33.25 0.73
CA TRP A 523 -21.67 33.63 2.07
C TRP A 523 -20.52 33.87 3.07
N TYR A 524 -20.05 35.13 3.03
CA TYR A 524 -19.64 36.03 4.13
C TYR A 524 -18.86 35.46 5.32
N GLN A 525 -17.57 35.82 5.47
CA GLN A 525 -17.09 37.00 6.23
C GLN A 525 -17.66 37.11 7.66
N ASN A 526 -16.98 36.51 8.65
CA ASN A 526 -16.88 37.09 9.99
C ASN A 526 -15.68 36.55 10.77
N GLU A 527 -14.67 37.39 10.90
CA GLU A 527 -13.31 37.12 11.44
C GLU A 527 -13.29 36.94 12.98
N GLN A 528 -14.42 37.14 13.66
CA GLN A 528 -14.48 37.28 15.12
C GLN A 528 -14.74 36.01 15.93
N ARG A 529 -15.11 34.88 15.32
CA ARG A 529 -15.30 33.59 16.04
C ARG A 529 -14.08 32.65 16.01
N LEU A 530 -13.02 33.07 15.32
CA LEU A 530 -11.75 32.35 15.15
C LEU A 530 -10.88 32.31 16.42
N GLN A 531 -11.24 33.05 17.47
CA GLN A 531 -10.45 33.15 18.70
C GLN A 531 -11.00 32.34 19.89
N GLN A 532 -12.16 31.70 19.77
CA GLN A 532 -12.84 31.12 20.95
C GLN A 532 -12.81 29.59 21.09
N LEU A 533 -12.34 28.83 20.09
CA LEU A 533 -12.46 27.36 20.13
C LEU A 533 -11.11 26.62 20.05
N ALA A 534 -10.04 27.27 20.50
CA ALA A 534 -8.70 26.68 20.72
C ALA A 534 -8.63 25.73 21.93
N ARG A 535 -9.74 25.08 22.31
CA ARG A 535 -9.80 24.17 23.47
C ARG A 535 -10.78 23.05 23.18
N VAL A 536 -10.29 21.91 22.71
CA VAL A 536 -10.64 20.49 23.02
C VAL A 536 -9.92 19.63 21.96
N GLY A 537 -8.59 19.63 21.99
CA GLY A 537 -7.73 18.84 21.10
C GLY A 537 -7.25 17.51 21.71
N GLU A 538 -7.90 17.03 22.78
CA GLU A 538 -7.45 15.85 23.52
C GLU A 538 -8.60 14.85 23.61
N PHE A 539 -8.65 13.81 22.76
CA PHE A 539 -9.17 12.49 23.17
C PHE A 539 -8.93 11.28 22.22
N VAL A 540 -8.40 11.42 21.00
CA VAL A 540 -8.36 10.26 20.05
C VAL A 540 -7.00 9.57 19.88
N GLN A 541 -5.92 10.02 20.56
CA GLN A 541 -4.60 9.38 20.45
C GLN A 541 -4.22 8.42 21.59
N ALA A 542 -5.19 7.97 22.40
CA ALA A 542 -4.90 7.08 23.53
C ALA A 542 -5.83 5.86 23.61
N ARG A 543 -5.80 4.95 22.62
CA ARG A 543 -6.15 3.53 22.84
C ARG A 543 -5.32 2.49 22.06
N CYS A 544 -4.16 2.87 21.55
CA CYS A 544 -3.12 1.91 21.16
C CYS A 544 -1.80 2.26 21.87
N GLY A 545 -1.75 1.96 23.18
CA GLY A 545 -0.54 2.12 23.99
C GLY A 545 -0.78 1.72 25.45
N VAL A 546 -0.55 0.44 25.77
CA VAL A 546 -0.32 -0.14 27.11
C VAL A 546 -1.52 -0.17 28.10
N GLY A 547 -1.82 -1.37 28.61
CA GLY A 547 -2.17 -1.55 30.02
C GLY A 547 -3.59 -2.01 30.37
N VAL A 548 -3.77 -3.33 30.46
CA VAL A 548 -4.49 -3.88 31.61
C VAL A 548 -3.61 -3.63 32.83
N LEU A 549 -4.04 -2.78 33.79
CA LEU A 549 -3.94 -2.99 35.25
C LEU A 549 -4.41 -1.76 36.07
N ARG A 550 -5.25 -2.07 37.06
CA ARG A 550 -5.66 -1.32 38.27
C ARG A 550 -6.76 -0.25 38.15
N GLN A 551 -7.99 -0.67 38.46
CA GLN A 551 -8.57 -0.41 39.79
C GLN A 551 -9.57 -1.52 40.15
N ARG A 552 -9.07 -2.54 40.88
CA ARG A 552 -9.87 -3.40 41.74
C ARG A 552 -9.23 -3.33 43.12
N GLU A 553 -9.70 -2.37 43.89
CA GLU A 553 -9.54 -2.17 45.34
C GLU A 553 -10.46 -0.98 45.63
N GLY A 554 -11.59 -1.05 46.31
CA GLY A 554 -12.31 -2.13 46.95
C GLY A 554 -13.54 -1.49 47.60
N ARG A 555 -14.56 -2.30 47.89
CA ARG A 555 -15.30 -2.27 49.16
C ARG A 555 -16.31 -3.40 49.18
N ILE A 556 -15.93 -4.44 49.91
CA ILE A 556 -16.87 -5.08 50.81
C ILE A 556 -17.17 -4.04 51.90
N ALA A 557 -18.44 -3.78 52.15
CA ALA A 557 -18.94 -3.54 53.50
C ALA A 557 -20.45 -3.86 53.51
N ASN A 558 -20.75 -5.05 54.04
CA ASN A 558 -22.05 -5.65 54.35
C ASN A 558 -22.86 -6.24 53.19
#